data_AF-A0A953JJE4-F1
#
_entry.id   AF-A0A953JJE4-F1
#
_cell.length_a   1.000
_cell.length_b   1.000
_cell.length_c   1.000
_cell.angle_alpha   90.00
_cell.angle_beta   90.00
_cell.angle_gamma   90.00
#
_symmetry.space_group_name_H-M   'P 1'
#
loop_
_entity.id
_entity.type
_entity.pdbx_description
1 polymer ?
#
loop_
_entity_poly.entity_id
_entity_poly.type
_entity_poly.pdbx_seq_one_letter_code
_entity_poly.pdbx_strand_id
1 'polypeptide(L)'
;MITMSAHAPVSDASAWRGADLAARTDWIHHLTAAEIEELATALRGVQARGLAVTAITRADFPLPGMAARLAALLEEARTGRGFFLIRGLPADRFTEAEREAIFWGIGTHLGKAVSQNSHGELLGHVFDQGRTYGSANTRGYQTKARLD
;
A
#
# COMPACT_ATOMS: atom_id res chain seq x y z
N MET A 1 -8.82 2.25 46.04
CA MET A 1 -9.96 2.32 45.11
C MET A 1 -9.45 2.86 43.80
N ILE A 2 -9.43 2.06 42.73
CA ILE A 2 -9.10 2.52 41.38
C ILE A 2 -10.41 2.93 40.74
N THR A 3 -10.59 4.23 40.51
CA THR A 3 -11.75 4.75 39.79
C THR A 3 -11.63 4.33 38.33
N MET A 4 -12.49 3.43 37.85
CA MET A 4 -12.61 3.18 36.41
C MET A 4 -13.08 4.48 35.76
N SER A 5 -12.22 5.08 34.93
CA SER A 5 -12.62 6.20 34.09
C SER A 5 -13.71 5.72 33.12
N ALA A 6 -14.81 6.46 33.01
CA ALA A 6 -15.89 6.11 32.10
C ALA A 6 -15.37 6.16 30.66
N HIS A 7 -15.46 5.05 29.93
CA HIS A 7 -15.10 5.01 28.52
C HIS A 7 -16.11 5.84 27.71
N ALA A 8 -15.63 6.85 26.99
CA ALA A 8 -16.42 7.60 26.01
C ALA A 8 -16.24 6.99 24.61
N PRO A 9 -17.26 7.01 23.73
CA PRO A 9 -17.10 6.60 22.34
C PRO A 9 -16.03 7.44 21.63
N VAL A 10 -15.24 6.79 20.77
CA VAL A 10 -14.35 7.50 19.84
C VAL A 10 -15.22 8.24 18.82
N SER A 11 -14.90 9.52 18.58
CA SER A 11 -15.70 10.40 17.72
C SER A 11 -14.87 11.17 16.69
N ASP A 12 -13.59 10.85 16.54
CA ASP A 12 -12.72 11.46 15.53
C ASP A 12 -12.94 10.83 14.14
N ALA A 13 -12.16 11.26 13.15
CA ALA A 13 -12.30 10.85 11.75
C ALA A 13 -12.10 9.34 11.51
N SER A 14 -11.46 8.63 12.42
CA SER A 14 -11.29 7.18 12.35
C SER A 14 -12.56 6.40 12.75
N ALA A 15 -13.51 7.05 13.41
CA ALA A 15 -14.77 6.46 13.84
C ALA A 15 -15.82 6.48 12.70
N TRP A 16 -15.80 5.46 11.86
CA TRP A 16 -16.76 5.29 10.76
C TRP A 16 -17.40 3.89 10.75
N ARG A 17 -18.57 3.75 10.13
CA ARG A 17 -19.17 2.45 9.81
C ARG A 17 -19.01 2.14 8.33
N GLY A 18 -18.97 0.86 7.99
CA GLY A 18 -18.85 0.42 6.59
C GLY A 18 -19.94 0.99 5.68
N ALA A 19 -21.17 1.15 6.20
CA ALA A 19 -22.28 1.77 5.46
C ALA A 19 -22.01 3.23 5.08
N ASP A 20 -21.38 4.01 5.97
CA ASP A 20 -21.03 5.42 5.72
C ASP A 20 -19.97 5.53 4.62
N LEU A 21 -19.06 4.57 4.56
CA LEU A 21 -17.99 4.54 3.55
C LEU A 21 -18.45 4.05 2.19
N ALA A 22 -19.36 3.07 2.17
CA ALA A 22 -19.93 2.54 0.94
C ALA A 22 -20.67 3.62 0.13
N ALA A 23 -21.18 4.66 0.80
CA ALA A 23 -21.84 5.81 0.18
C ALA A 23 -20.86 6.88 -0.34
N ARG A 24 -19.55 6.70 -0.20
CA ARG A 24 -18.53 7.72 -0.52
C ARG A 24 -17.42 7.14 -1.39
N THR A 25 -16.74 8.02 -2.12
CA THR A 25 -15.58 7.67 -2.97
C THR A 25 -14.36 8.54 -2.70
N ASP A 26 -14.43 9.45 -1.72
CA ASP A 26 -13.35 10.38 -1.39
C ASP A 26 -12.12 9.68 -0.78
N TRP A 27 -12.27 8.42 -0.36
CA TRP A 27 -11.17 7.54 0.04
C TRP A 27 -10.50 6.81 -1.15
N ILE A 28 -10.95 7.06 -2.39
CA ILE A 28 -10.43 6.46 -3.62
C ILE A 28 -9.73 7.54 -4.45
N HIS A 29 -8.41 7.45 -4.57
CA HIS A 29 -7.63 8.17 -5.57
C HIS A 29 -7.60 7.37 -6.87
N HIS A 30 -8.35 7.83 -7.88
CA HIS A 30 -8.29 7.27 -9.22
C HIS A 30 -7.09 7.86 -9.98
N LEU A 31 -6.18 7.01 -10.40
CA LEU A 31 -5.03 7.40 -11.21
C LEU A 31 -5.49 8.03 -12.52
N THR A 32 -5.03 9.24 -12.77
CA THR A 32 -5.25 9.92 -14.05
C THR A 32 -4.30 9.34 -15.12
N ALA A 33 -4.61 9.60 -16.40
CA ALA A 33 -3.69 9.22 -17.49
C ALA A 33 -2.30 9.84 -17.32
N ALA A 34 -2.21 11.08 -16.83
CA ALA A 34 -0.94 11.75 -16.57
C ALA A 34 -0.14 11.06 -15.46
N GLU A 35 -0.80 10.65 -14.39
CA GLU A 35 -0.16 9.91 -13.29
C GLU A 35 0.30 8.51 -13.73
N ILE A 36 -0.47 7.82 -14.58
CA ILE A 36 -0.05 6.54 -15.16
C ILE A 36 1.22 6.69 -16.01
N GLU A 37 1.28 7.73 -16.84
CA GLU A 37 2.47 8.01 -17.66
C GLU A 37 3.67 8.47 -16.81
N GLU A 38 3.42 9.17 -15.70
CA GLU A 38 4.43 9.52 -14.72
C GLU A 38 5.03 8.27 -14.05
N LEU A 39 4.19 7.33 -13.59
CA LEU A 39 4.63 6.04 -13.06
C LEU A 39 5.46 5.26 -14.09
N ALA A 40 5.01 5.20 -15.34
CA ALA A 40 5.74 4.55 -16.42
C ALA A 40 7.10 5.23 -16.72
N THR A 41 7.17 6.55 -16.58
CA THR A 41 8.40 7.33 -16.75
C THR A 41 9.41 7.04 -15.64
N ALA A 42 8.97 7.06 -14.38
CA ALA A 42 9.81 6.71 -13.24
C ALA A 42 10.33 5.26 -13.34
N LEU A 43 9.46 4.32 -13.74
CA LEU A 43 9.82 2.93 -13.98
C LEU A 43 10.93 2.78 -15.02
N ARG A 44 10.83 3.46 -16.17
CA ARG A 44 11.89 3.45 -17.20
C ARG A 44 13.22 3.96 -16.64
N GLY A 45 13.20 4.97 -15.77
CA GLY A 45 14.40 5.49 -15.11
C GLY A 45 15.08 4.47 -14.20
N VAL A 46 14.29 3.70 -13.44
CA VAL A 46 14.79 2.59 -12.62
C VAL A 46 15.37 1.47 -13.49
N GLN A 47 14.66 1.07 -14.54
CA GLN A 47 15.08 0.00 -15.46
C GLN A 47 16.40 0.35 -16.17
N ALA A 48 16.55 1.59 -16.64
CA ALA A 48 17.77 2.06 -17.29
C ALA A 48 19.01 1.97 -16.37
N ARG A 49 18.81 1.97 -15.06
CA ARG A 49 19.86 1.88 -14.04
C ARG A 49 20.04 0.46 -13.50
N GLY A 50 19.18 -0.49 -13.87
CA GLY A 50 19.25 -1.88 -13.43
C GLY A 50 19.12 -2.05 -11.91
N LEU A 51 18.37 -1.18 -11.24
CA LEU A 51 18.22 -1.25 -9.78
C LEU A 51 17.34 -2.44 -9.39
N ALA A 52 17.77 -3.18 -8.37
CA ALA A 52 16.90 -4.13 -7.70
C ALA A 52 15.72 -3.40 -7.03
N VAL A 53 14.53 -4.03 -7.00
CA VAL A 53 13.30 -3.40 -6.48
C VAL A 53 13.51 -2.81 -5.08
N THR A 54 14.10 -3.57 -4.16
CA THR A 54 14.33 -3.12 -2.78
C THR A 54 15.43 -2.05 -2.63
N ALA A 55 16.19 -1.78 -3.69
CA ALA A 55 17.22 -0.75 -3.72
C ALA A 55 16.70 0.59 -4.27
N ILE A 56 15.49 0.62 -4.85
CA ILE A 56 14.87 1.84 -5.35
C ILE A 56 14.59 2.78 -4.17
N THR A 57 15.13 3.99 -4.23
CA THR A 57 14.82 5.06 -3.29
C THR A 57 13.78 6.03 -3.88
N ARG A 58 13.25 6.93 -3.05
CA ARG A 58 12.37 8.01 -3.50
C ARG A 58 13.00 8.87 -4.61
N ALA A 59 14.32 9.07 -4.57
CA ALA A 59 15.02 9.84 -5.60
C ALA A 59 15.15 9.09 -6.93
N ASP A 60 15.15 7.76 -6.89
CA ASP A 60 15.23 6.90 -8.08
C ASP A 60 13.87 6.72 -8.76
N PHE A 61 12.77 6.98 -8.03
CA PHE A 61 11.40 6.90 -8.54
C PHE A 61 10.67 8.25 -8.37
N PRO A 62 11.08 9.30 -9.10
CA PRO A 62 10.51 10.64 -8.94
C PRO A 62 9.06 10.71 -9.44
N LEU A 63 8.18 11.28 -8.64
CA LEU A 63 6.76 11.50 -8.95
C LEU A 63 6.35 12.97 -8.69
N PRO A 64 6.93 13.96 -9.38
CA PRO A 64 6.65 15.38 -9.13
C PRO A 64 5.15 15.76 -9.20
N GLY A 65 4.36 15.13 -10.06
CA GLY A 65 2.92 15.33 -10.20
C GLY A 65 2.11 14.69 -9.07
N MET A 66 2.45 13.45 -8.68
CA MET A 66 1.74 12.71 -7.63
C MET A 66 2.22 12.99 -6.20
N ALA A 67 3.43 13.52 -5.99
CA ALA A 67 4.05 13.57 -4.66
C ALA A 67 3.19 14.30 -3.61
N ALA A 68 2.61 15.45 -3.97
CA ALA A 68 1.73 16.21 -3.08
C ALA A 68 0.44 15.43 -2.75
N ARG A 69 -0.12 14.72 -3.73
CA ARG A 69 -1.30 13.87 -3.53
C ARG A 69 -0.99 12.69 -2.62
N LEU A 70 0.13 12.00 -2.82
CA LEU A 70 0.57 10.89 -1.97
C LEU A 70 0.81 11.34 -0.52
N ALA A 71 1.37 12.54 -0.32
CA ALA A 71 1.52 13.12 1.01
C ALA A 71 0.17 13.38 1.70
N ALA A 72 -0.82 13.92 0.97
CA ALA A 72 -2.16 14.13 1.50
C ALA A 72 -2.86 12.79 1.83
N LEU A 73 -2.74 11.78 0.98
CA LEU A 73 -3.27 10.44 1.23
C LEU A 73 -2.62 9.78 2.46
N LEU A 74 -1.31 9.95 2.62
CA LEU A 74 -0.60 9.47 3.81
C LEU A 74 -1.09 10.14 5.10
N GLU A 75 -1.41 11.43 5.04
CA GLU A 75 -1.99 12.14 6.19
C GLU A 75 -3.40 11.62 6.52
N GLU A 76 -4.25 11.41 5.52
CA GLU A 76 -5.57 10.77 5.70
C GLU A 76 -5.46 9.37 6.34
N ALA A 77 -4.41 8.61 6.00
CA ALA A 77 -4.14 7.32 6.63
C ALA A 77 -3.64 7.42 8.08
N ARG A 78 -2.98 8.52 8.45
CA ARG A 78 -2.38 8.69 9.79
C ARG A 78 -3.32 9.34 10.80
N THR A 79 -4.01 10.38 10.39
CA THR A 79 -4.79 11.26 11.28
C THR A 79 -6.24 11.41 10.85
N GLY A 80 -6.55 11.05 9.60
CA GLY A 80 -7.90 11.03 9.08
C GLY A 80 -8.59 9.69 9.31
N ARG A 81 -9.13 9.12 8.24
CA ARG A 81 -9.95 7.90 8.31
C ARG A 81 -9.19 6.60 8.54
N GLY A 82 -7.86 6.62 8.45
CA GLY A 82 -7.01 5.46 8.69
C GLY A 82 -6.65 4.65 7.43
N PHE A 83 -7.13 5.01 6.25
CA PHE A 83 -6.79 4.34 4.99
C PHE A 83 -7.10 5.18 3.75
N PHE A 84 -6.56 4.77 2.60
CA PHE A 84 -6.96 5.21 1.27
C PHE A 84 -6.81 4.06 0.27
N LEU A 85 -7.37 4.23 -0.94
CA LEU A 85 -7.21 3.34 -2.07
C LEU A 85 -6.66 4.11 -3.27
N ILE A 86 -5.55 3.65 -3.84
CA ILE A 86 -5.12 4.07 -5.18
C ILE A 86 -5.68 3.05 -6.18
N ARG A 87 -6.45 3.52 -7.17
CA ARG A 87 -7.15 2.67 -8.14
C ARG A 87 -6.85 3.10 -9.57
N GLY A 88 -6.91 2.15 -10.49
CA GLY A 88 -6.87 2.44 -11.94
C GLY A 88 -5.52 2.22 -12.61
N LEU A 89 -4.58 1.51 -11.97
CA LEU A 89 -3.36 1.08 -12.64
C LEU A 89 -3.72 0.04 -13.72
N PRO A 90 -3.37 0.26 -15.01
CA PRO A 90 -3.61 -0.70 -16.08
C PRO A 90 -2.58 -1.84 -16.00
N ALA A 91 -2.85 -2.81 -15.11
CA ALA A 91 -1.88 -3.84 -14.73
C ALA A 91 -1.41 -4.73 -15.90
N ASP A 92 -2.22 -4.86 -16.95
CA ASP A 92 -1.91 -5.59 -18.18
C ASP A 92 -0.83 -4.91 -19.04
N ARG A 93 -0.60 -3.61 -18.86
CA ARG A 93 0.50 -2.88 -19.51
C ARG A 93 1.88 -3.18 -18.89
N PHE A 94 1.93 -3.86 -17.76
CA PHE A 94 3.15 -4.03 -16.97
C PHE A 94 3.37 -5.50 -16.62
N THR A 95 4.60 -5.97 -16.78
CA THR A 95 5.04 -7.27 -16.29
C THR A 95 4.94 -7.37 -14.75
N GLU A 96 5.08 -8.56 -14.17
CA GLU A 96 5.09 -8.71 -12.71
C GLU A 96 6.21 -7.90 -12.04
N ALA A 97 7.44 -8.00 -12.53
CA ALA A 97 8.58 -7.23 -12.03
C ALA A 97 8.36 -5.71 -12.15
N GLU A 98 7.69 -5.25 -13.20
CA GLU A 98 7.35 -3.82 -13.35
C GLU A 98 6.27 -3.38 -12.35
N ARG A 99 5.27 -4.23 -12.08
CA ARG A 99 4.25 -3.96 -11.06
C ARG A 99 4.85 -3.92 -9.66
N GLU A 100 5.81 -4.81 -9.36
CA GLU A 100 6.58 -4.77 -8.12
C GLU A 100 7.35 -3.45 -7.97
N ALA A 101 8.07 -3.03 -9.03
CA ALA A 101 8.81 -1.78 -9.02
C ALA A 101 7.91 -0.54 -8.89
N ILE A 102 6.74 -0.53 -9.54
CA ILE A 102 5.73 0.54 -9.38
C ILE A 102 5.20 0.56 -7.95
N PHE A 103 4.80 -0.59 -7.41
CA PHE A 103 4.29 -0.70 -6.04
C PHE A 103 5.33 -0.22 -5.03
N TRP A 104 6.57 -0.69 -5.16
CA TRP A 104 7.68 -0.27 -4.32
C TRP A 104 7.96 1.23 -4.47
N GLY A 105 8.04 1.72 -5.71
CA GLY A 105 8.29 3.12 -6.05
C GLY A 105 7.28 4.06 -5.38
N ILE A 106 5.98 3.77 -5.47
CA ILE A 106 4.93 4.49 -4.74
C ILE A 106 5.18 4.40 -3.22
N GLY A 107 5.50 3.22 -2.70
CA GLY A 107 5.81 2.99 -1.29
C GLY A 107 6.93 3.89 -0.75
N THR A 108 7.96 4.19 -1.56
CA THR A 108 9.06 5.08 -1.15
C THR A 108 8.62 6.53 -0.87
N HIS A 109 7.46 6.95 -1.38
CA HIS A 109 6.85 8.25 -1.07
C HIS A 109 5.95 8.21 0.16
N LEU A 110 5.52 7.03 0.60
CA LEU A 110 4.65 6.82 1.76
C LEU A 110 5.43 6.56 3.06
N GLY A 111 6.66 6.07 2.95
CA GLY A 111 7.53 5.87 4.10
C GLY A 111 8.73 4.97 3.81
N LYS A 112 9.24 4.36 4.88
CA LYS A 112 10.35 3.40 4.82
C LYS A 112 9.82 1.98 4.95
N ALA A 113 10.10 1.14 3.96
CA ALA A 113 9.78 -0.28 4.02
C ALA A 113 10.54 -0.94 5.19
N VAL A 114 9.84 -1.82 5.90
CA VAL A 114 10.39 -2.63 7.01
C VAL A 114 9.99 -4.08 6.82
N SER A 115 10.87 -5.02 7.20
CA SER A 115 10.56 -6.44 7.08
C SER A 115 9.39 -6.81 7.99
N GLN A 116 8.47 -7.62 7.48
CA GLN A 116 7.33 -8.15 8.23
C GLN A 116 7.45 -9.67 8.52
N ASN A 117 8.55 -10.30 8.11
CA ASN A 117 8.80 -11.70 8.39
C ASN A 117 10.24 -11.97 8.85
N SER A 118 10.45 -13.16 9.40
CA SER A 118 11.76 -13.62 9.88
C SER A 118 12.79 -13.80 8.76
N HIS A 119 12.36 -13.83 7.49
CA HIS A 119 13.23 -13.97 6.33
C HIS A 119 13.76 -12.63 5.81
N GLY A 120 13.33 -11.50 6.39
CA GLY A 120 13.82 -10.18 5.99
C GLY A 120 13.19 -9.63 4.72
N GLU A 121 12.14 -10.27 4.19
CA GLU A 121 11.50 -9.82 2.94
C GLU A 121 10.80 -8.47 3.16
N LEU A 122 11.13 -7.50 2.29
CA LEU A 122 10.55 -6.16 2.31
C LEU A 122 9.35 -6.03 1.38
N LEU A 123 9.24 -6.91 0.39
CA LEU A 123 8.11 -7.03 -0.52
C LEU A 123 7.65 -8.49 -0.52
N GLY A 124 6.44 -8.74 -0.03
CA GLY A 124 5.88 -10.09 0.08
C GLY A 124 4.83 -10.33 -0.99
N HIS A 125 4.92 -11.47 -1.67
CA HIS A 125 3.88 -11.93 -2.58
C HIS A 125 2.77 -12.64 -1.80
N VAL A 126 1.53 -12.21 -2.00
CA VAL A 126 0.33 -12.81 -1.39
C VAL A 126 -0.41 -13.61 -2.45
N PHE A 127 -0.27 -14.93 -2.41
CA PHE A 127 -0.96 -15.87 -3.28
C PHE A 127 -1.01 -17.24 -2.60
N ASP A 128 -1.94 -18.10 -3.03
CA ASP A 128 -1.97 -19.48 -2.56
C ASP A 128 -0.70 -20.21 -3.01
N GLN A 129 0.20 -20.47 -2.06
CA GLN A 129 1.45 -21.19 -2.27
C GLN A 129 1.27 -22.71 -2.09
N GLY A 130 0.03 -23.18 -1.91
CA GLY A 130 -0.28 -24.58 -1.64
C GLY A 130 0.04 -25.02 -0.21
N ARG A 131 0.25 -24.08 0.72
CA ARG A 131 0.52 -24.40 2.13
C ARG A 131 -0.77 -24.66 2.91
N THR A 132 -0.65 -25.38 4.02
CA THR A 132 -1.81 -25.72 4.88
C THR A 132 -1.95 -24.72 6.03
N TYR A 133 -3.09 -24.04 6.07
CA TYR A 133 -3.41 -23.07 7.13
C TYR A 133 -3.39 -23.76 8.51
N GLY A 134 -2.79 -23.13 9.51
CA GLY A 134 -2.65 -23.69 10.86
C GLY A 134 -1.44 -24.63 11.07
N SER A 135 -0.65 -24.93 10.03
CA SER A 135 0.63 -25.62 10.20
C SER A 135 1.72 -24.67 10.73
N ALA A 136 2.69 -25.20 11.48
CA ALA A 136 3.81 -24.41 11.99
C ALA A 136 4.52 -23.67 10.84
N ASN A 137 4.80 -22.38 11.04
CA ASN A 137 5.43 -21.49 10.06
C ASN A 137 4.64 -21.18 8.77
N THR A 138 3.36 -21.55 8.66
CA THR A 138 2.51 -21.12 7.55
C THR A 138 1.74 -19.86 7.90
N ARG A 139 1.91 -18.80 7.10
CA ARG A 139 1.13 -17.56 7.24
C ARG A 139 -0.09 -17.60 6.33
N GLY A 140 -1.17 -16.94 6.75
CA GLY A 140 -2.46 -16.97 6.05
C GLY A 140 -2.40 -16.58 4.57
N TYR A 141 -1.51 -15.64 4.22
CA TYR A 141 -1.29 -15.21 2.84
C TYR A 141 -0.72 -16.28 1.89
N GLN A 142 -0.29 -17.43 2.42
CA GLN A 142 0.30 -18.55 1.66
C GLN A 142 -0.72 -19.66 1.33
N THR A 143 -2.00 -19.43 1.64
CA THR A 143 -3.06 -20.46 1.56
C THR A 143 -4.33 -19.85 0.96
N LYS A 144 -5.23 -20.69 0.43
CA LYS A 144 -6.60 -20.27 0.02
C LYS A 144 -7.60 -20.08 1.17
N ALA A 145 -7.17 -20.21 2.42
CA ALA A 145 -8.08 -20.11 3.56
C ALA A 145 -8.66 -18.70 3.68
N ARG A 146 -9.90 -18.60 4.17
CA ARG A 146 -10.47 -17.33 4.58
C ARG A 146 -9.63 -16.79 5.75
N LEU A 147 -9.38 -15.48 5.73
CA LEU A 147 -8.82 -14.76 6.87
C LEU A 147 -10.01 -14.15 7.61
N ASP A 148 -10.25 -14.63 8.82
CA ASP A 148 -11.34 -14.22 9.71
C ASP A 148 -10.92 -13.02 10.58
#